data_AF-A0A934L0J3-F1
#
_entry.id   AF-A0A934L0J3-F1
#
_cell.length_a   1.000
_cell.length_b   1.000
_cell.length_c   1.000
_cell.angle_alpha   90.00
_cell.angle_beta   90.00
_cell.angle_gamma   90.00
#
_symmetry.space_group_name_H-M   'P 1'
#
loop_
_entity.id
_entity.type
_entity.pdbx_description
1 polymer ?
#
loop_
_entity_poly.entity_id
_entity_poly.type
_entity_poly.pdbx_seq_one_letter_code
_entity_poly.pdbx_strand_id
1 'polypeptide(L)'
;MFIRGLTMPMSVLALALALVPALPASEPPSLRLVSFNIRYGSAPDGPDRWELRRPRVVRSIEELDAAIVGLQEAETFQVAELLLALPRYAALGVSRDDGRVRGESCAIL
;
A
#
# COMPACT_ATOMS: atom_id res chain seq x y z
N MET A 1 -2.80 -5.42 -70.29
CA MET A 1 -3.49 -5.83 -69.05
C MET A 1 -3.09 -4.85 -67.96
N PHE A 2 -3.82 -3.73 -67.85
CA PHE A 2 -3.49 -2.63 -66.94
C PHE A 2 -4.17 -2.87 -65.59
N ILE A 3 -3.38 -3.09 -64.55
CA ILE A 3 -3.85 -3.13 -63.17
C ILE A 3 -4.20 -1.68 -62.80
N ARG A 4 -5.49 -1.34 -62.78
CA ARG A 4 -5.97 -0.03 -62.31
C ARG A 4 -5.73 0.05 -60.81
N GLY A 5 -4.79 0.92 -60.40
CA GLY A 5 -4.49 1.21 -59.01
C GLY A 5 -5.74 1.72 -58.29
N LEU A 6 -6.14 1.01 -57.24
CA LEU A 6 -7.21 1.39 -56.34
C LEU A 6 -6.75 2.59 -55.51
N THR A 7 -6.89 3.81 -56.05
CA THR A 7 -6.72 5.03 -55.25
C THR A 7 -7.92 5.14 -54.33
N MET A 8 -7.77 4.69 -53.07
CA MET A 8 -8.78 4.98 -52.05
C MET A 8 -8.94 6.50 -51.97
N PRO A 9 -10.18 7.03 -52.04
CA PRO A 9 -10.39 8.45 -51.82
C PRO A 9 -9.89 8.81 -50.42
N MET A 10 -9.12 9.89 -50.28
CA MET A 10 -8.67 10.44 -48.98
C MET A 10 -9.83 10.56 -47.96
N SER A 11 -11.05 10.76 -48.45
CA SER A 11 -12.30 10.81 -47.67
C SER A 11 -12.66 9.49 -46.97
N VAL A 12 -12.34 8.33 -47.57
CA VAL A 12 -12.62 7.01 -46.99
C VAL A 12 -11.59 6.66 -45.91
N LEU A 13 -10.33 7.09 -46.07
CA LEU A 13 -9.29 6.94 -45.07
C LEU A 13 -9.57 7.79 -43.81
N ALA A 14 -10.07 9.02 -43.99
CA ALA A 14 -10.45 9.90 -42.89
C ALA A 14 -11.67 9.37 -42.10
N LEU A 15 -12.65 8.76 -42.78
CA LEU A 15 -13.81 8.16 -42.14
C LEU A 15 -13.47 6.88 -41.36
N ALA A 16 -12.50 6.09 -41.84
CA ALA A 16 -12.01 4.90 -41.15
C ALA A 16 -11.24 5.24 -39.85
N LEU A 17 -10.53 6.37 -39.81
CA LEU A 17 -9.82 6.82 -38.61
C LEU A 17 -10.75 7.37 -37.52
N ALA A 18 -11.89 7.95 -37.91
CA ALA A 18 -12.90 8.48 -37.01
C ALA A 18 -13.76 7.39 -36.32
N LEU A 19 -13.69 6.14 -36.81
CA LEU A 19 -14.45 5.00 -36.27
C LEU A 19 -13.64 4.13 -35.31
N VAL A 20 -12.40 4.50 -34.98
CA VAL A 20 -11.61 3.82 -33.96
C VAL A 20 -12.13 4.27 -32.59
N PRO A 21 -12.78 3.39 -31.80
CA PRO A 21 -13.19 3.76 -30.46
C PRO A 21 -11.94 4.09 -29.64
N ALA A 22 -11.94 5.26 -29.00
CA ALA A 22 -10.91 5.60 -28.03
C ALA A 22 -10.95 4.55 -26.92
N LEU A 23 -9.83 3.86 -26.68
CA LEU A 23 -9.71 3.00 -25.52
C LEU A 23 -9.93 3.87 -24.27
N PRO A 24 -10.75 3.44 -23.30
CA PRO A 24 -10.91 4.19 -22.06
C PRO A 24 -9.52 4.34 -21.43
N ALA A 25 -9.17 5.58 -21.08
CA ALA A 25 -7.94 5.83 -20.33
C ALA A 25 -8.02 5.06 -19.00
N SER A 26 -7.06 4.18 -18.75
CA SER A 26 -6.90 3.56 -17.43
C SER A 26 -6.65 4.66 -16.41
N GLU A 27 -7.47 4.74 -15.36
CA GLU A 27 -7.14 5.56 -14.21
C GLU A 27 -5.82 5.03 -13.60
N PRO A 28 -4.86 5.89 -13.25
CA PRO A 28 -3.65 5.43 -12.59
C PRO A 28 -4.01 4.75 -11.27
N PRO A 29 -3.37 3.62 -10.92
CA PRO A 29 -3.66 2.94 -9.68
C PRO A 29 -3.40 3.88 -8.49
N SER A 30 -4.40 4.04 -7.62
CA SER A 30 -4.28 4.82 -6.39
C SER A 30 -3.78 3.93 -5.25
N LEU A 31 -2.72 4.34 -4.57
CA LEU A 31 -2.18 3.63 -3.40
C LEU A 31 -2.29 4.52 -2.16
N ARG A 32 -2.89 4.00 -1.09
CA ARG A 32 -2.90 4.67 0.21
C ARG A 32 -1.72 4.18 1.05
N LEU A 33 -0.92 5.14 1.52
CA LEU A 33 0.24 4.92 2.38
C LEU A 33 0.00 5.64 3.71
N VAL A 34 0.40 5.02 4.81
CA VAL A 34 0.30 5.60 6.14
C VAL A 34 1.66 5.56 6.83
N SER A 35 1.97 6.62 7.58
CA SER A 35 3.01 6.60 8.61
C SER A 35 2.33 6.67 9.98
N PHE A 36 2.66 5.76 10.88
CA PHE A 36 2.01 5.65 12.19
C PHE A 36 3.01 5.28 13.28
N ASN A 37 3.31 6.23 14.16
CA ASN A 37 4.04 5.95 15.38
C ASN A 37 3.07 5.30 16.37
N ILE A 38 3.36 4.04 16.73
CA ILE A 38 2.49 3.26 17.60
C ILE A 38 2.94 3.24 19.05
N ARG A 39 3.99 4.00 19.42
CA ARG A 39 4.60 4.07 20.75
C ARG A 39 5.05 2.70 21.31
N TYR A 40 6.32 2.58 21.68
CA TYR A 40 6.90 1.29 22.11
C TYR A 40 6.16 0.67 23.29
N GLY A 41 6.07 -0.65 23.29
CA GLY A 41 5.13 -1.37 24.14
C GLY A 41 5.61 -1.55 25.57
N SER A 42 6.92 -1.63 25.78
CA SER A 42 7.56 -1.69 27.09
C SER A 42 7.58 -0.34 27.84
N ALA A 43 6.97 0.71 27.28
CA ALA A 43 6.85 2.02 27.92
C ALA A 43 6.03 1.94 29.23
N PRO A 44 6.44 2.63 30.30
CA PRO A 44 5.72 2.69 31.56
C PRO A 44 4.49 3.62 31.48
N ASP A 45 3.61 3.38 30.50
CA ASP A 45 2.50 4.27 30.13
C ASP A 45 1.22 4.03 30.99
N GLY A 46 1.28 3.16 32.00
CA GLY A 46 0.18 2.98 32.97
C GLY A 46 -1.17 2.63 32.32
N PRO A 47 -2.19 3.50 32.38
CA PRO A 47 -3.47 3.31 31.68
C PRO A 47 -3.36 3.24 30.15
N ASP A 48 -2.33 3.84 29.56
CA ASP A 48 -2.09 3.88 28.11
C ASP A 48 -1.06 2.84 27.64
N ARG A 49 -0.73 1.87 28.50
CA ARG A 49 0.16 0.74 28.16
C ARG A 49 -0.35 -0.06 26.96
N TRP A 50 0.58 -0.70 26.27
CA TRP A 50 0.32 -1.38 25.01
C TRP A 50 -0.83 -2.37 25.05
N GLU A 51 -0.96 -3.17 26.11
CA GLU A 51 -2.01 -4.20 26.19
C GLU A 51 -3.41 -3.59 26.14
N LEU A 52 -3.59 -2.38 26.67
CA LEU A 52 -4.85 -1.63 26.63
C LEU A 52 -5.01 -0.82 25.34
N ARG A 53 -3.91 -0.38 24.75
CA ARG A 53 -3.87 0.46 23.55
C ARG A 53 -3.96 -0.34 22.25
N ARG A 54 -3.45 -1.57 22.23
CA ARG A 54 -3.37 -2.44 21.06
C ARG A 54 -4.69 -2.60 20.30
N PRO A 55 -5.86 -2.88 20.94
CA PRO A 55 -7.11 -3.02 20.19
C PRO A 55 -7.48 -1.76 19.40
N ARG A 56 -7.14 -0.57 19.91
CA ARG A 56 -7.37 0.70 19.22
C ARG A 56 -6.41 0.87 18.06
N VAL A 57 -5.13 0.52 18.23
CA VAL A 57 -4.11 0.58 17.16
C VAL A 57 -4.49 -0.36 16.00
N VAL A 58 -4.88 -1.60 16.30
CA VAL A 58 -5.35 -2.57 15.30
C VAL A 58 -6.52 -2.01 14.51
N ARG A 59 -7.56 -1.55 15.23
CA ARG A 59 -8.74 -0.95 14.61
C ARG A 59 -8.39 0.26 13.74
N SER A 60 -7.50 1.14 14.20
CA SER A 60 -7.05 2.28 13.41
C SER A 60 -6.36 1.85 12.12
N ILE A 61 -5.51 0.81 12.14
CA ILE A 61 -4.86 0.30 10.93
C ILE A 61 -5.91 -0.29 9.95
N GLU A 62 -6.90 -1.03 10.45
CA GLU A 62 -8.01 -1.54 9.61
C GLU A 62 -8.82 -0.40 8.97
N GLU A 63 -9.21 0.60 9.76
CA GLU A 63 -10.02 1.73 9.30
C GLU A 63 -9.28 2.63 8.30
N LEU A 64 -7.95 2.72 8.41
CA LEU A 64 -7.14 3.44 7.44
C LEU A 64 -7.16 2.78 6.06
N ASP A 65 -7.41 1.47 5.97
CA ASP A 65 -7.42 0.68 4.73
C ASP A 65 -6.26 1.03 3.80
N ALA A 66 -5.06 1.13 4.40
CA ALA A 66 -3.85 1.47 3.69
C ALA A 66 -3.24 0.23 3.05
N ALA A 67 -2.66 0.38 1.86
CA ALA A 67 -1.94 -0.72 1.23
C ALA A 67 -0.59 -0.97 1.90
N ILE A 68 0.01 0.07 2.49
CA ILE A 68 1.28 0.00 3.23
C ILE A 68 1.19 0.89 4.46
N VAL A 69 1.68 0.39 5.60
CA VAL A 69 1.77 1.14 6.86
C VAL A 69 3.20 1.12 7.36
N GLY A 70 3.86 2.28 7.38
CA GLY A 70 5.14 2.47 8.06
C GLY A 70 4.91 2.69 9.55
N LEU A 71 5.45 1.80 10.38
CA LEU A 71 5.41 1.90 11.84
C LEU A 71 6.65 2.61 12.39
N GLN A 72 6.52 3.26 13.54
CA GLN A 72 7.64 3.73 14.36
C GLN A 72 7.46 3.32 15.82
N GLU A 73 8.57 3.25 16.55
CA GLU A 73 8.66 2.77 17.94
C GLU A 73 8.15 1.32 18.12
N ALA A 74 7.99 0.55 17.05
CA ALA A 74 7.40 -0.78 17.13
C ALA A 74 8.45 -1.80 17.61
N GLU A 75 8.27 -2.38 18.80
CA GLU A 75 9.08 -3.50 19.26
C GLU A 75 8.69 -4.81 18.56
N THR A 76 9.61 -5.77 18.47
CA THR A 76 9.40 -7.04 17.76
C THR A 76 8.11 -7.76 18.17
N PHE A 77 7.77 -7.77 19.47
CA PHE A 77 6.54 -8.41 19.93
C PHE A 77 5.28 -7.64 19.50
N GLN A 78 5.32 -6.30 19.45
CA GLN A 78 4.19 -5.50 18.98
C GLN A 78 3.92 -5.76 17.50
N VAL A 79 4.97 -5.85 16.68
CA VAL A 79 4.85 -6.21 15.25
C VAL A 79 4.24 -7.60 15.10
N ALA A 80 4.70 -8.59 15.87
CA ALA A 80 4.15 -9.94 15.84
C ALA A 80 2.66 -9.96 16.21
N GLU A 81 2.26 -9.22 17.26
CA GLU A 81 0.86 -9.10 17.65
C GLU A 81 -0.01 -8.40 16.60
N LEU A 82 0.52 -7.38 15.92
CA LEU A 82 -0.17 -6.71 14.82
C LEU A 82 -0.38 -7.66 13.63
N LEU A 83 0.63 -8.45 13.25
CA LEU A 83 0.51 -9.42 12.16
C LEU A 83 -0.49 -10.55 12.47
N LEU A 84 -0.57 -10.98 13.73
CA LEU A 84 -1.60 -11.94 14.17
C LEU A 84 -3.01 -11.35 14.06
N ALA A 85 -3.17 -10.08 14.40
CA ALA A 85 -4.47 -9.39 14.34
C ALA A 85 -4.85 -8.95 12.92
N LEU A 86 -3.87 -8.68 12.05
CA LEU A 86 -4.05 -8.13 10.71
C LEU A 86 -3.44 -9.06 9.64
N PRO A 87 -4.04 -10.23 9.39
CA PRO A 87 -3.45 -11.29 8.56
C PRO A 87 -3.29 -10.91 7.07
N ARG A 88 -3.80 -9.75 6.65
CA ARG A 88 -3.61 -9.21 5.28
C ARG A 88 -2.23 -8.59 5.05
N TYR A 89 -1.51 -8.26 6.11
CA TYR A 89 -0.18 -7.64 6.02
C TYR A 89 0.92 -8.67 6.26
N ALA A 90 2.10 -8.37 5.70
CA ALA A 90 3.37 -8.98 6.11
C ALA A 90 4.20 -7.87 6.79
N ALA A 91 5.41 -8.16 7.25
CA ALA A 91 6.29 -7.11 7.77
C ALA A 91 7.68 -7.18 7.14
N LEU A 92 8.25 -6.01 6.85
CA LEU A 92 9.64 -5.81 6.48
C LEU A 92 10.31 -4.85 7.45
N GLY A 93 11.55 -5.15 7.84
CA GLY A 93 12.32 -4.32 8.75
C GLY A 93 12.97 -5.13 9.86
N VAL A 94 13.99 -4.53 10.48
CA VAL A 94 14.69 -5.09 11.64
C VAL A 94 14.73 -4.06 12.75
N SER A 95 14.98 -4.51 13.96
CA SER A 95 15.09 -3.63 15.12
C SER A 95 16.42 -2.88 15.14
N ARG A 96 16.42 -1.64 15.64
CA ARG A 96 17.54 -0.69 15.48
C ARG A 96 18.77 -1.02 16.32
N ASP A 97 18.64 -1.76 17.42
CA ASP A 97 19.75 -1.93 18.36
C ASP A 97 20.72 -3.05 17.95
N ASP A 98 20.22 -4.08 17.26
CA ASP A 98 21.02 -5.25 16.86
C ASP A 98 20.88 -5.61 15.38
N GLY A 99 20.09 -4.86 14.60
CA GLY A 99 19.78 -5.19 13.21
C GLY A 99 19.01 -6.50 13.07
N ARG A 100 18.35 -6.96 14.14
CA ARG A 100 17.55 -8.18 14.21
C ARG A 100 16.26 -7.91 14.97
N VAL A 101 16.23 -8.17 16.28
CA VAL A 101 15.01 -8.22 17.10
C VAL A 101 15.04 -7.33 18.34
N ARG A 102 16.17 -6.70 18.66
CA ARG A 102 16.31 -5.87 19.87
C ARG A 102 16.05 -4.40 19.59
N GLY A 103 15.22 -3.81 20.46
CA GLY A 103 14.83 -2.42 20.40
C GLY A 103 13.62 -2.19 19.50
N GLU A 104 13.39 -0.92 19.22
CA GLU A 104 12.33 -0.44 18.32
C GLU A 104 12.73 -0.64 16.85
N SER A 105 11.72 -0.76 15.99
CA SER A 105 11.89 -0.86 14.55
C SER A 105 11.09 0.22 13.81
N CYS A 106 11.49 0.45 12.55
CA CYS A 106 10.70 1.16 11.55
C CYS A 106 10.07 0.13 10.59
N ALA A 107 9.30 -0.81 11.13
CA ALA A 107 8.69 -1.88 10.34
C ALA A 107 7.72 -1.32 9.29
N ILE A 108 7.69 -1.93 8.12
CA ILE A 108 6.75 -1.65 7.04
C ILE A 108 5.80 -2.83 6.96
N LEU A 109 4.52 -2.58 7.25
CA LEU A 109 3.42 -3.53 7.08
C LEU A 109 2.82 -3.43 5.68
#